data_AF-A0A2N1QF57-F1
#
_entry.id   AF-A0A2N1QF57-F1
#
_cell.length_a   1.000
_cell.length_b   1.000
_cell.length_c   1.000
_cell.angle_alpha   90.00
_cell.angle_beta   90.00
_cell.angle_gamma   90.00
#
_symmetry.space_group_name_H-M   'P 1'
#
loop_
_entity.id
_entity.type
_entity.pdbx_description
1 polymer ?
#
loop_
_entity_poly.entity_id
_entity_poly.type
_entity_poly.pdbx_seq_one_letter_code
_entity_poly.pdbx_strand_id
1 'polypeptide(L)'
;MKRILGFLLMFALFFGLAACGGGDPTVPTETNTKTASITGTTPVTITVGDPFDQLAGVTATDSETGDITSSIIVTGAINLNTAGSYTLTYKVTGSDGNVVTVTRVITVLTAEGCPVNQQKVNGICVPIAPTKIVIMHGAPYEVDPFHPDFSGTEQLERQTKQNEVETRLNVDIEYKAYPSNAPWGPDRVTAIVQSSVAGAHLADIYWSVSDWIQGLAKGDAIVPIDKYLGTTGANIHPSYLEIGSFQEQVYGFGAGKLTVDTGLYYNADLVAALGVDNPTDLFLAGQWNWTKFEQWATQVQTALTAQADDMYALGGIVALYAENMIPLNGGSLLNANTGRVAFHQNPALETYAFLNTLYTKGLFELAPAYDAGSPQWQAGKVAMHPGNLWFVNADNRWGGLEFELGFVPYPRSNTYTGDYVSPVSGVAVYHIASGMTPAKEALVFQVWNELQIWQTDAQMELSFELSLMTKFDKEEYVEAYLSIYDKVYLELINAIGISAYSENGWRRNANLGIREGTARTLMDQIKPIYEAAFENYLNG
;
A
#
# COMPACT_ATOMS: atom_id res chain seq x y z
N MET A 1 -16.95 -11.14 -22.27
CA MET A 1 -18.39 -10.82 -22.17
C MET A 1 -18.49 -9.37 -21.77
N LYS A 2 -19.06 -8.51 -22.62
CA LYS A 2 -19.13 -7.06 -22.40
C LYS A 2 -20.20 -6.72 -21.37
N ARG A 3 -19.86 -5.98 -20.31
CA ARG A 3 -20.83 -5.28 -19.45
C ARG A 3 -20.51 -3.79 -19.47
N ILE A 4 -21.31 -3.08 -20.24
CA ILE A 4 -21.38 -1.61 -20.27
C ILE A 4 -22.27 -1.20 -19.09
N LEU A 5 -21.75 -0.41 -18.16
CA LEU A 5 -22.56 0.28 -17.15
C LEU A 5 -22.50 1.78 -17.42
N GLY A 6 -23.60 2.31 -17.98
CA GLY A 6 -23.75 3.72 -18.27
C GLY A 6 -24.12 4.52 -17.03
N PHE A 7 -23.35 5.57 -16.76
CA PHE A 7 -23.68 6.64 -15.82
C PHE A 7 -24.66 7.62 -16.48
N LEU A 8 -25.73 7.97 -15.76
CA LEU A 8 -26.74 8.94 -16.21
C LEU A 8 -26.82 10.07 -15.18
N LEU A 9 -26.06 11.15 -15.43
CA LEU A 9 -26.20 12.43 -14.76
C LEU A 9 -27.07 13.32 -15.65
N MET A 10 -28.28 13.66 -15.20
CA MET A 10 -29.18 14.54 -15.95
C MET A 10 -29.40 15.85 -15.18
N PHE A 11 -28.68 16.89 -15.59
CA PHE A 11 -28.99 18.28 -15.27
C PHE A 11 -30.03 18.77 -16.30
N ALA A 12 -31.18 19.26 -15.85
CA ALA A 12 -32.14 19.94 -16.73
C ALA A 12 -32.57 21.27 -16.12
N LEU A 13 -32.08 22.35 -16.71
CA LEU A 13 -32.59 23.72 -16.62
C LEU A 13 -33.70 23.89 -17.66
N PHE A 14 -34.87 24.40 -17.27
CA PHE A 14 -35.80 25.02 -18.22
C PHE A 14 -36.54 26.20 -17.58
N PHE A 15 -36.42 27.36 -18.24
CA PHE A 15 -37.18 28.59 -18.03
C PHE A 15 -38.45 28.56 -18.93
N GLY A 16 -39.59 29.11 -18.47
CA GLY A 16 -40.72 29.43 -19.37
C GLY A 16 -42.11 29.66 -18.76
N LEU A 17 -42.36 30.90 -18.29
CA LEU A 17 -43.58 31.74 -18.34
C LEU A 17 -45.04 31.19 -18.17
N ALA A 18 -45.67 31.73 -17.12
CA ALA A 18 -47.06 32.11 -16.81
C ALA A 18 -48.28 31.86 -17.75
N ALA A 19 -49.38 31.33 -17.17
CA ALA A 19 -50.76 31.85 -17.29
C ALA A 19 -51.69 31.27 -16.19
N CYS A 20 -52.64 32.09 -15.71
CA CYS A 20 -53.59 31.87 -14.60
C CYS A 20 -54.66 30.77 -14.83
N GLY A 21 -55.16 30.18 -13.73
CA GLY A 21 -56.50 29.56 -13.69
C GLY A 21 -56.69 28.56 -12.55
N GLY A 22 -57.51 28.90 -11.55
CA GLY A 22 -57.68 28.17 -10.29
C GLY A 22 -58.15 26.71 -10.38
N GLY A 23 -57.89 25.99 -9.28
CA GLY A 23 -58.40 24.65 -9.00
C GLY A 23 -57.32 23.78 -8.38
N ASP A 24 -57.27 23.76 -7.04
CA ASP A 24 -56.46 22.88 -6.24
C ASP A 24 -56.97 21.43 -6.33
N PRO A 25 -56.14 20.45 -6.74
CA PRO A 25 -56.24 19.09 -6.25
C PRO A 25 -55.11 18.88 -5.25
N THR A 26 -55.45 18.79 -3.98
CA THR A 26 -54.55 18.42 -2.89
C THR A 26 -53.77 17.16 -3.27
N VAL A 27 -52.49 17.33 -3.58
CA VAL A 27 -51.52 16.22 -3.63
C VAL A 27 -51.32 15.78 -2.19
N PRO A 28 -51.60 14.52 -1.81
CA PRO A 28 -51.27 14.04 -0.48
C PRO A 28 -49.74 14.00 -0.39
N THR A 29 -49.17 14.88 0.42
CA THR A 29 -47.80 14.71 0.94
C THR A 29 -47.79 13.44 1.79
N GLU A 30 -47.33 12.32 1.21
CA GLU A 30 -46.93 11.17 2.01
C GLU A 30 -45.70 11.58 2.84
N THR A 31 -45.94 11.86 4.12
CA THR A 31 -44.88 11.84 5.12
C THR A 31 -44.45 10.38 5.27
N ASN A 32 -43.31 10.02 4.68
CA ASN A 32 -42.64 8.74 4.89
C ASN A 32 -42.24 8.62 6.37
N THR A 33 -43.20 8.20 7.19
CA THR A 33 -43.08 8.12 8.64
C THR A 33 -42.68 6.68 8.92
N LYS A 34 -41.45 6.47 9.39
CA LYS A 34 -40.93 5.12 9.66
C LYS A 34 -41.86 4.42 10.67
N THR A 35 -42.33 3.22 10.34
CA THR A 35 -43.22 2.43 11.22
C THR A 35 -42.47 1.80 12.39
N ALA A 36 -41.18 1.54 12.23
CA ALA A 36 -40.31 0.98 13.25
C ALA A 36 -39.72 2.04 14.21
N SER A 37 -39.43 1.62 15.44
CA SER A 37 -38.71 2.38 16.45
C SER A 37 -37.84 1.47 17.32
N ILE A 38 -36.73 1.98 17.83
CA ILE A 38 -35.82 1.29 18.77
C ILE A 38 -35.79 2.08 20.07
N THR A 39 -35.93 1.41 21.21
CA THR A 39 -35.83 2.01 22.55
C THR A 39 -34.87 1.23 23.45
N GLY A 40 -34.46 1.80 24.59
CA GLY A 40 -33.55 1.13 25.54
C GLY A 40 -32.05 1.30 25.24
N THR A 41 -31.69 2.19 24.31
CA THR A 41 -30.29 2.47 23.90
C THR A 41 -29.65 3.60 24.72
N THR A 42 -30.04 3.78 25.97
CA THR A 42 -29.39 4.77 26.85
C THR A 42 -27.94 4.36 27.14
N PRO A 43 -27.01 5.33 27.32
CA PRO A 43 -25.63 5.02 27.66
C PRO A 43 -25.51 4.17 28.93
N VAL A 44 -24.50 3.30 28.98
CA VAL A 44 -24.23 2.42 30.13
C VAL A 44 -22.79 2.60 30.58
N THR A 45 -22.57 2.53 31.89
CA THR A 45 -21.24 2.48 32.48
C THR A 45 -21.04 1.16 33.21
N ILE A 46 -19.96 0.47 32.90
CA ILE A 46 -19.53 -0.79 33.53
C ILE A 46 -18.06 -0.69 33.93
N THR A 47 -17.56 -1.61 34.76
CA THR A 47 -16.14 -1.74 35.09
C THR A 47 -15.51 -2.83 34.23
N VAL A 48 -14.20 -2.76 33.98
CA VAL A 48 -13.49 -3.85 33.29
C VAL A 48 -13.79 -5.21 33.93
N GLY A 49 -14.12 -6.18 33.09
CA GLY A 49 -14.48 -7.55 33.48
C GLY A 49 -15.95 -7.75 33.85
N ASP A 50 -16.75 -6.69 33.96
CA ASP A 50 -18.19 -6.84 34.19
C ASP A 50 -18.87 -7.52 32.98
N PRO A 51 -19.81 -8.45 33.21
CA PRO A 51 -20.59 -9.03 32.12
C PRO A 51 -21.49 -7.96 31.50
N PHE A 52 -21.58 -7.94 30.18
CA PHE A 52 -22.43 -7.00 29.45
C PHE A 52 -23.20 -7.72 28.34
N ASP A 53 -24.53 -7.65 28.41
CA ASP A 53 -25.41 -8.11 27.34
C ASP A 53 -25.84 -6.92 26.48
N GLN A 54 -25.45 -6.97 25.20
CA GLN A 54 -25.68 -5.89 24.24
C GLN A 54 -27.17 -5.63 23.96
N LEU A 55 -28.03 -6.63 24.12
CA LEU A 55 -29.48 -6.52 23.89
C LEU A 55 -30.26 -6.28 25.17
N ALA A 56 -29.62 -6.33 26.34
CA ALA A 56 -30.31 -6.11 27.61
C ALA A 56 -31.00 -4.74 27.64
N GLY A 57 -32.33 -4.79 27.77
CA GLY A 57 -33.22 -3.64 27.83
C GLY A 57 -33.50 -2.96 26.49
N VAL A 58 -32.91 -3.42 25.38
CA VAL A 58 -33.15 -2.86 24.03
C VAL A 58 -34.35 -3.56 23.42
N THR A 59 -35.31 -2.78 22.92
CA THR A 59 -36.50 -3.31 22.24
C THR A 59 -36.73 -2.56 20.93
N ALA A 60 -37.35 -3.24 19.97
CA ALA A 60 -37.81 -2.64 18.74
C ALA A 60 -39.29 -2.94 18.51
N THR A 61 -40.06 -1.92 18.13
CA THR A 61 -41.48 -2.06 17.84
C THR A 61 -41.80 -1.41 16.51
N ASP A 62 -42.69 -2.04 15.77
CA ASP A 62 -43.24 -1.56 14.53
C ASP A 62 -44.74 -1.33 14.71
N SER A 63 -45.23 -0.19 14.24
CA SER A 63 -46.62 0.21 14.46
C SER A 63 -47.65 -0.68 13.76
N GLU A 64 -47.24 -1.46 12.75
CA GLU A 64 -48.13 -2.32 11.96
C GLU A 64 -48.02 -3.80 12.39
N THR A 65 -46.81 -4.26 12.72
CA THR A 65 -46.51 -5.67 12.97
C THR A 65 -46.20 -5.99 14.44
N GLY A 66 -46.05 -4.98 15.30
CA GLY A 66 -45.84 -5.15 16.73
C GLY A 66 -44.37 -5.32 17.12
N ASP A 67 -44.08 -6.25 18.02
CA ASP A 67 -42.71 -6.45 18.53
C ASP A 67 -41.80 -7.09 17.48
N ILE A 68 -40.75 -6.38 17.11
CA ILE A 68 -39.72 -6.80 16.16
C ILE A 68 -38.32 -6.82 16.80
N THR A 69 -38.24 -6.90 18.13
CA THR A 69 -36.98 -6.87 18.91
C THR A 69 -35.99 -7.95 18.46
N SER A 70 -36.48 -9.15 18.10
CA SER A 70 -35.63 -10.24 17.60
C SER A 70 -34.99 -9.96 16.23
N SER A 71 -35.46 -8.93 15.52
CA SER A 71 -34.93 -8.51 14.21
C SER A 71 -33.85 -7.43 14.33
N ILE A 72 -33.51 -7.02 15.55
CA ILE A 72 -32.42 -6.05 15.78
C ILE A 72 -31.09 -6.67 15.37
N ILE A 73 -30.36 -5.94 14.52
CA ILE A 73 -28.99 -6.22 14.15
C ILE A 73 -28.11 -5.24 14.92
N VAL A 74 -27.19 -5.76 15.73
CA VAL A 74 -26.20 -4.97 16.47
C VAL A 74 -24.86 -5.03 15.72
N THR A 75 -24.27 -3.86 15.47
CA THR A 75 -22.92 -3.72 14.92
C THR A 75 -22.05 -2.86 15.85
N GLY A 76 -20.73 -2.99 15.72
CA GLY A 76 -19.75 -2.40 16.63
C GLY A 76 -19.10 -3.44 17.53
N ALA A 77 -17.92 -3.12 18.05
CA ALA A 77 -17.15 -4.00 18.93
C ALA A 77 -16.93 -3.33 20.29
N ILE A 78 -17.07 -4.11 21.36
CA ILE A 78 -16.77 -3.68 22.73
C ILE A 78 -15.72 -4.62 23.32
N ASN A 79 -14.70 -4.06 23.96
CA ASN A 79 -13.73 -4.84 24.73
C ASN A 79 -13.98 -4.61 26.24
N LEU A 80 -14.60 -5.60 26.89
CA LEU A 80 -14.93 -5.53 28.32
C LEU A 80 -13.69 -5.60 29.22
N ASN A 81 -12.53 -5.94 28.68
CA ASN A 81 -11.28 -6.03 29.43
C ASN A 81 -10.43 -4.75 29.33
N THR A 82 -10.89 -3.75 28.58
CA THR A 82 -10.14 -2.51 28.34
C THR A 82 -11.05 -1.32 28.63
N ALA A 83 -10.61 -0.43 29.54
CA ALA A 83 -11.32 0.79 29.84
C ALA A 83 -11.40 1.70 28.60
N GLY A 84 -12.52 2.39 28.41
CA GLY A 84 -12.77 3.22 27.23
C GLY A 84 -14.26 3.43 26.97
N SER A 85 -14.59 4.16 25.90
CA SER A 85 -15.97 4.47 25.50
C SER A 85 -16.32 3.83 24.16
N TYR A 86 -17.06 2.73 24.14
CA TYR A 86 -17.40 1.99 22.93
C TYR A 86 -18.77 2.37 22.40
N THR A 87 -18.94 2.40 21.07
CA THR A 87 -20.24 2.68 20.44
C THR A 87 -20.79 1.45 19.75
N LEU A 88 -22.00 1.04 20.13
CA LEU A 88 -22.78 0.01 19.44
C LEU A 88 -23.86 0.66 18.59
N THR A 89 -24.10 0.12 17.40
CA THR A 89 -25.14 0.58 16.48
C THR A 89 -26.22 -0.49 16.37
N TYR A 90 -27.46 -0.10 16.59
CA TYR A 90 -28.64 -0.97 16.54
C TYR A 90 -29.44 -0.62 15.30
N LYS A 91 -29.72 -1.61 14.47
CA LYS A 91 -30.46 -1.47 13.22
C LYS A 91 -31.66 -2.41 13.19
N VAL A 92 -32.80 -1.92 12.74
CA VAL A 92 -33.98 -2.74 12.46
C VAL A 92 -34.69 -2.23 11.21
N THR A 93 -35.32 -3.13 10.46
CA THR A 93 -36.13 -2.79 9.27
C THR A 93 -37.61 -2.97 9.62
N GLY A 94 -38.42 -1.93 9.39
CA GLY A 94 -39.87 -1.97 9.59
C GLY A 94 -40.60 -2.76 8.51
N SER A 95 -41.90 -2.99 8.71
CA SER A 95 -42.77 -3.61 7.69
C SER A 95 -42.88 -2.78 6.41
N ASP A 96 -42.69 -1.47 6.54
CA ASP A 96 -42.62 -0.48 5.45
C ASP A 96 -41.33 -0.57 4.61
N GLY A 97 -40.38 -1.44 5.00
CA GLY A 97 -39.07 -1.58 4.36
C GLY A 97 -38.05 -0.50 4.74
N ASN A 98 -38.43 0.48 5.57
CA ASN A 98 -37.52 1.52 6.03
C ASN A 98 -36.63 1.01 7.16
N VAL A 99 -35.38 1.49 7.16
CA VAL A 99 -34.38 1.15 8.18
C VAL A 99 -34.33 2.23 9.27
N VAL A 100 -34.39 1.80 10.52
CA VAL A 100 -34.11 2.64 11.71
C VAL A 100 -32.73 2.27 12.26
N THR A 101 -31.97 3.28 12.65
CA THR A 101 -30.62 3.10 13.22
C THR A 101 -30.45 4.02 14.43
N VAL A 102 -30.02 3.45 15.56
CA VAL A 102 -29.78 4.17 16.81
C VAL A 102 -28.46 3.68 17.42
N THR A 103 -27.66 4.57 18.01
CA THR A 103 -26.40 4.22 18.67
C THR A 103 -26.55 4.18 20.20
N ARG A 104 -25.72 3.37 20.86
CA ARG A 104 -25.57 3.30 22.33
C ARG A 104 -24.10 3.39 22.69
N VAL A 105 -23.78 4.28 23.63
CA VAL A 105 -22.41 4.44 24.15
C VAL A 105 -22.24 3.62 25.42
N ILE A 106 -21.20 2.80 25.47
CA ILE A 106 -20.84 1.96 26.62
C ILE A 106 -19.49 2.43 27.16
N THR A 107 -19.48 2.97 28.37
CA THR A 107 -18.26 3.38 29.06
C THR A 107 -17.78 2.24 29.96
N VAL A 108 -16.61 1.69 29.66
CA VAL A 108 -15.90 0.74 30.53
C VAL A 108 -14.90 1.53 31.38
N LEU A 109 -15.08 1.50 32.69
CA LEU A 109 -14.19 2.10 33.68
C LEU A 109 -13.01 1.17 33.96
N THR A 110 -11.90 1.74 34.42
CA THR A 110 -10.75 0.98 34.94
C THR A 110 -11.17 0.10 36.12
N ALA A 111 -10.35 -0.88 36.51
CA ALA A 111 -10.62 -1.76 37.65
C ALA A 111 -10.82 -0.99 38.97
N GLU A 112 -10.33 0.25 39.04
CA GLU A 112 -10.48 1.13 40.19
C GLU A 112 -11.80 1.93 40.18
N GLY A 113 -12.58 1.83 39.10
CA GLY A 113 -13.85 2.53 38.89
C GLY A 113 -13.68 3.96 38.37
N CYS A 114 -12.58 4.26 37.67
CA CYS A 114 -12.36 5.59 37.07
C CYS A 114 -12.41 5.54 35.54
N PRO A 115 -12.82 6.63 34.86
CA PRO A 115 -12.64 6.77 33.43
C PRO A 115 -11.16 6.67 33.03
N VAL A 116 -10.88 6.31 31.77
CA VAL A 116 -9.52 6.13 31.22
C VAL A 116 -8.64 7.39 31.31
N ASN A 117 -9.24 8.58 31.34
CA ASN A 117 -8.56 9.86 31.52
C ASN A 117 -8.45 10.30 32.99
N GLN A 118 -8.71 9.39 33.95
CA GLN A 118 -8.62 9.65 35.37
C GLN A 118 -7.97 8.48 36.13
N GLN A 119 -7.36 8.79 37.28
CA GLN A 119 -6.82 7.79 38.21
C GLN A 119 -7.42 7.99 39.60
N LYS A 120 -7.47 6.93 40.42
CA LYS A 120 -8.03 7.03 41.77
C LYS A 120 -6.99 7.53 42.76
N VAL A 121 -7.23 8.71 43.35
CA VAL A 121 -6.40 9.27 44.41
C VAL A 121 -7.28 9.53 45.63
N ASN A 122 -6.97 8.90 46.76
CA ASN A 122 -7.74 9.00 48.00
C ASN A 122 -9.25 8.71 47.82
N GLY A 123 -9.59 7.77 46.94
CA GLY A 123 -10.98 7.38 46.66
C GLY A 123 -11.71 8.27 45.64
N ILE A 124 -11.06 9.30 45.10
CA ILE A 124 -11.63 10.23 44.12
C ILE A 124 -10.92 10.06 42.78
N CYS A 125 -11.66 10.00 41.68
CA CYS A 125 -11.07 10.00 40.35
C CYS A 125 -10.59 11.41 39.98
N VAL A 126 -9.29 11.54 39.69
CA VAL A 126 -8.66 12.81 39.32
C VAL A 126 -8.11 12.72 37.90
N PRO A 127 -8.19 13.80 37.08
CA PRO A 127 -7.67 13.80 35.72
C PRO A 127 -6.19 13.42 35.64
N ILE A 128 -5.84 12.64 34.62
CA ILE A 128 -4.46 12.36 34.24
C ILE A 128 -4.18 12.91 32.84
N ALA A 129 -2.92 13.25 32.58
CA ALA A 129 -2.50 13.68 31.25
C ALA A 129 -2.66 12.53 30.24
N PRO A 130 -2.96 12.83 28.97
CA PRO A 130 -2.98 11.81 27.94
C PRO A 130 -1.59 11.20 27.74
N THR A 131 -1.56 9.91 27.40
CA THR A 131 -0.32 9.24 27.04
C THR A 131 0.06 9.64 25.62
N LYS A 132 1.20 10.32 25.48
CA LYS A 132 1.71 10.74 24.18
C LYS A 132 2.10 9.55 23.31
N ILE A 133 1.66 9.51 22.06
CA ILE A 133 2.00 8.48 21.05
C ILE A 133 2.70 9.18 19.90
N VAL A 134 3.98 8.89 19.66
CA VAL A 134 4.75 9.52 18.59
C VAL A 134 4.87 8.55 17.41
N ILE A 135 4.42 8.99 16.23
CA ILE A 135 4.50 8.25 14.97
C ILE A 135 5.46 8.97 14.04
N MET A 136 6.57 8.34 13.67
CA MET A 136 7.54 8.93 12.77
C MET A 136 7.31 8.47 11.33
N HIS A 137 7.21 9.43 10.40
CA HIS A 137 6.96 9.20 8.97
C HIS A 137 7.95 9.97 8.09
N GLY A 138 8.19 9.48 6.88
CA GLY A 138 9.03 10.17 5.89
C GLY A 138 8.42 11.48 5.40
N ALA A 139 7.08 11.52 5.35
CA ALA A 139 6.28 12.66 4.96
C ALA A 139 5.04 12.74 5.87
N PRO A 140 5.10 13.45 7.01
CA PRO A 140 3.96 13.53 7.94
C PRO A 140 2.68 14.03 7.30
N TYR A 141 2.77 14.93 6.31
CA TYR A 141 1.62 15.47 5.57
C TYR A 141 0.84 14.41 4.77
N GLU A 142 1.37 13.20 4.56
CA GLU A 142 0.64 12.11 3.92
C GLU A 142 -0.23 11.31 4.92
N VAL A 143 0.08 11.40 6.22
CA VAL A 143 -0.49 10.49 7.25
C VAL A 143 -1.14 11.22 8.43
N ASP A 144 -0.79 12.49 8.66
CA ASP A 144 -1.38 13.34 9.69
C ASP A 144 -2.59 14.08 9.09
N PRO A 145 -3.83 13.66 9.42
CA PRO A 145 -5.03 14.23 8.82
C PRO A 145 -5.29 15.68 9.29
N PHE A 146 -4.58 16.18 10.30
CA PHE A 146 -4.64 17.56 10.77
C PHE A 146 -3.52 18.43 10.21
N HIS A 147 -2.59 17.87 9.43
CA HIS A 147 -1.55 18.66 8.78
C HIS A 147 -2.16 19.68 7.80
N PRO A 148 -1.68 20.95 7.77
CA PRO A 148 -2.22 21.98 6.88
C PRO A 148 -2.17 21.61 5.40
N ASP A 149 -1.09 20.91 5.00
CA ASP A 149 -0.84 20.45 3.63
C ASP A 149 -1.19 18.95 3.45
N PHE A 150 -2.20 18.43 4.17
CA PHE A 150 -2.55 17.01 4.09
C PHE A 150 -2.84 16.57 2.64
N SER A 151 -2.11 15.55 2.17
CA SER A 151 -2.20 15.02 0.81
C SER A 151 -2.85 13.63 0.72
N GLY A 152 -3.16 13.02 1.87
CA GLY A 152 -3.83 11.73 1.93
C GLY A 152 -5.32 11.81 1.57
N THR A 153 -5.96 10.65 1.50
CA THR A 153 -7.39 10.53 1.21
C THR A 153 -8.23 10.48 2.50
N GLU A 154 -9.55 10.66 2.40
CA GLU A 154 -10.50 10.57 3.51
C GLU A 154 -10.19 11.47 4.74
N GLN A 155 -9.70 12.70 4.52
CA GLN A 155 -9.22 13.58 5.62
C GLN A 155 -10.21 13.69 6.79
N LEU A 156 -11.48 14.04 6.52
CA LEU A 156 -12.48 14.24 7.57
C LEU A 156 -12.77 12.95 8.38
N GLU A 157 -12.80 11.80 7.70
CA GLU A 157 -13.00 10.51 8.35
C GLU A 157 -11.82 10.17 9.25
N ARG A 158 -10.59 10.38 8.77
CA ARG A 158 -9.37 10.17 9.55
C ARG A 158 -9.28 11.11 10.77
N GLN A 159 -9.63 12.38 10.62
CA GLN A 159 -9.72 13.33 11.74
C GLN A 159 -10.74 12.87 12.78
N THR A 160 -11.93 12.44 12.34
CA THR A 160 -12.98 11.94 13.23
C THR A 160 -12.50 10.71 14.00
N LYS A 161 -11.86 9.76 13.29
CA LYS A 161 -11.33 8.53 13.85
C LYS A 161 -10.20 8.79 14.85
N GLN A 162 -9.26 9.67 14.52
CA GLN A 162 -8.18 10.05 15.44
C GLN A 162 -8.73 10.69 16.72
N ASN A 163 -9.65 11.66 16.60
CA ASN A 163 -10.28 12.30 17.77
C ASN A 163 -11.00 11.28 18.68
N GLU A 164 -11.69 10.30 18.08
CA GLU A 164 -12.34 9.22 18.81
C GLU A 164 -11.32 8.38 19.58
N VAL A 165 -10.24 7.96 18.91
CA VAL A 165 -9.16 7.14 19.50
C VAL A 165 -8.46 7.89 20.64
N GLU A 166 -8.10 9.17 20.44
CA GLU A 166 -7.46 10.02 21.45
C GLU A 166 -8.33 10.15 22.70
N THR A 167 -9.62 10.39 22.51
CA THR A 167 -10.58 10.50 23.62
C THR A 167 -10.78 9.16 24.32
N ARG A 168 -10.98 8.08 23.56
CA ARG A 168 -11.31 6.75 24.10
C ARG A 168 -10.14 6.10 24.82
N LEU A 169 -8.92 6.34 24.38
CA LEU A 169 -7.72 5.73 24.96
C LEU A 169 -6.93 6.70 25.87
N ASN A 170 -7.39 7.95 25.99
CA ASN A 170 -6.66 9.03 26.66
C ASN A 170 -5.21 9.13 26.15
N VAL A 171 -5.07 9.29 24.83
CA VAL A 171 -3.78 9.45 24.15
C VAL A 171 -3.72 10.78 23.41
N ASP A 172 -2.50 11.23 23.13
CA ASP A 172 -2.20 12.43 22.33
C ASP A 172 -1.26 12.00 21.20
N ILE A 173 -1.74 12.01 19.96
CA ILE A 173 -1.01 11.44 18.82
C ILE A 173 -0.23 12.55 18.11
N GLU A 174 1.08 12.37 18.00
CA GLU A 174 1.98 13.31 17.33
C GLU A 174 2.68 12.63 16.16
N TYR A 175 2.53 13.21 14.96
CA TYR A 175 3.27 12.79 13.77
C TYR A 175 4.57 13.60 13.65
N LYS A 176 5.70 12.91 13.41
CA LYS A 176 7.01 13.56 13.24
C LYS A 176 7.69 13.15 11.95
N ALA A 177 8.36 14.12 11.34
CA ALA A 177 9.34 13.83 10.31
C ALA A 177 10.59 13.20 10.94
N TYR A 178 11.29 12.38 10.16
CA TYR A 178 12.64 11.95 10.52
C TYR A 178 13.61 13.15 10.60
N PRO A 179 14.67 13.06 11.44
CA PRO A 179 15.71 14.07 11.49
C PRO A 179 16.29 14.37 10.10
N SER A 180 16.60 15.64 9.82
CA SER A 180 17.09 16.07 8.49
C SER A 180 18.43 15.45 8.09
N ASN A 181 19.23 14.98 9.06
CA ASN A 181 20.47 14.26 8.84
C ASN A 181 20.30 12.73 8.72
N ALA A 182 19.08 12.21 8.90
CA ALA A 182 18.73 10.81 8.75
C ALA A 182 17.37 10.64 8.03
N PRO A 183 17.12 11.35 6.91
CA PRO A 183 15.80 11.42 6.31
C PRO A 183 15.43 10.14 5.58
N TRP A 184 16.39 9.28 5.20
CA TRP A 184 16.17 8.04 4.46
C TRP A 184 17.41 7.13 4.56
N GLY A 185 17.27 5.87 4.16
CA GLY A 185 18.40 4.98 3.92
C GLY A 185 19.08 4.44 5.18
N PRO A 186 20.33 3.99 5.05
CA PRO A 186 21.12 3.48 6.17
C PRO A 186 21.29 4.47 7.33
N ASP A 187 21.31 5.77 7.04
CA ASP A 187 21.40 6.82 8.07
C ASP A 187 20.15 6.81 8.96
N ARG A 188 18.96 6.59 8.38
CA ARG A 188 17.71 6.43 9.14
C ARG A 188 17.76 5.21 10.05
N VAL A 189 18.17 4.06 9.53
CA VAL A 189 18.30 2.82 10.32
C VAL A 189 19.28 3.03 11.48
N THR A 190 20.43 3.66 11.20
CA THR A 190 21.45 3.98 12.21
C THR A 190 20.90 4.90 13.29
N ALA A 191 20.17 5.95 12.92
CA ALA A 191 19.58 6.88 13.87
C ALA A 191 18.55 6.21 14.79
N ILE A 192 17.69 5.35 14.23
CA ILE A 192 16.71 4.58 15.01
C ILE A 192 17.42 3.66 16.01
N VAL A 193 18.40 2.87 15.56
CA VAL A 193 19.18 1.96 16.42
C VAL A 193 19.92 2.71 17.52
N GLN A 194 20.61 3.80 17.19
CA GLN A 194 21.33 4.61 18.18
C GLN A 194 20.40 5.22 19.23
N SER A 195 19.21 5.67 18.82
CA SER A 195 18.21 6.20 19.76
C SER A 195 17.70 5.13 20.72
N SER A 196 17.55 3.89 20.24
CA SER A 196 17.19 2.72 21.05
C SER A 196 18.27 2.40 22.08
N VAL A 197 19.53 2.30 21.65
CA VAL A 197 20.68 2.04 22.53
C VAL A 197 20.83 3.12 23.60
N ALA A 198 20.52 4.37 23.28
CA ALA A 198 20.55 5.48 24.23
C ALA A 198 19.37 5.49 25.21
N GLY A 199 18.34 4.67 25.02
CA GLY A 199 17.06 4.72 25.76
C GLY A 199 16.24 5.97 25.48
N ALA A 200 16.60 6.73 24.44
CA ALA A 200 15.97 7.98 24.04
C ALA A 200 15.37 7.82 22.64
N HIS A 201 14.43 6.87 22.51
CA HIS A 201 13.77 6.50 21.26
C HIS A 201 13.24 7.73 20.51
N LEU A 202 13.39 7.74 19.19
CA LEU A 202 12.91 8.83 18.34
C LEU A 202 11.37 8.92 18.31
N ALA A 203 10.69 7.78 18.42
CA ALA A 203 9.23 7.65 18.37
C ALA A 203 8.76 6.32 18.99
N ASP A 204 7.45 6.17 19.18
CA ASP A 204 6.83 4.89 19.57
C ASP A 204 6.60 3.99 18.34
N ILE A 205 6.38 4.60 17.16
CA ILE A 205 6.16 3.91 15.88
C ILE A 205 7.11 4.49 14.83
N TYR A 206 7.78 3.62 14.08
CA TYR A 206 8.64 3.98 12.96
C TYR A 206 8.02 3.55 11.64
N TRP A 207 7.95 4.46 10.67
CA TRP A 207 7.73 4.11 9.27
C TRP A 207 9.05 3.93 8.52
N SER A 208 9.23 2.78 7.87
CA SER A 208 10.42 2.50 7.06
C SER A 208 10.07 1.58 5.88
N VAL A 209 11.03 0.82 5.36
CA VAL A 209 10.81 -0.16 4.29
C VAL A 209 11.17 -1.56 4.73
N SER A 210 10.54 -2.56 4.12
CA SER A 210 10.71 -3.99 4.43
C SER A 210 12.18 -4.43 4.39
N ASP A 211 12.98 -3.86 3.49
CA ASP A 211 14.39 -4.19 3.34
C ASP A 211 15.26 -3.84 4.57
N TRP A 212 14.77 -3.00 5.48
CA TRP A 212 15.54 -2.55 6.65
C TRP A 212 15.14 -3.24 7.96
N ILE A 213 14.13 -4.13 7.92
CA ILE A 213 13.65 -4.86 9.10
C ILE A 213 14.79 -5.59 9.80
N GLN A 214 15.64 -6.30 9.04
CA GLN A 214 16.78 -7.03 9.60
C GLN A 214 17.69 -6.11 10.43
N GLY A 215 18.05 -4.94 9.89
CA GLY A 215 18.95 -4.01 10.57
C GLY A 215 18.35 -3.43 11.84
N LEU A 216 17.05 -3.15 11.83
CA LEU A 216 16.32 -2.65 12.99
C LEU A 216 16.12 -3.72 14.07
N ALA A 217 15.78 -4.95 13.68
CA ALA A 217 15.58 -6.08 14.58
C ALA A 217 16.91 -6.50 15.24
N LYS A 218 17.99 -6.66 14.47
CA LYS A 218 19.34 -6.98 15.00
C LYS A 218 19.91 -5.88 15.90
N GLY A 219 19.46 -4.64 15.71
CA GLY A 219 19.82 -3.51 16.55
C GLY A 219 18.95 -3.36 17.81
N ASP A 220 18.09 -4.32 18.12
CA ASP A 220 17.12 -4.27 19.21
C ASP A 220 16.30 -2.97 19.23
N ALA A 221 16.00 -2.42 18.05
CA ALA A 221 15.34 -1.12 17.93
C ALA A 221 13.82 -1.22 17.75
N ILE A 222 13.34 -2.40 17.37
CA ILE A 222 11.94 -2.71 17.13
C ILE A 222 11.56 -4.05 17.77
N VAL A 223 10.28 -4.26 18.03
CA VAL A 223 9.75 -5.48 18.67
C VAL A 223 8.84 -6.26 17.74
N PRO A 224 8.77 -7.60 17.89
CA PRO A 224 7.84 -8.42 17.13
C PRO A 224 6.39 -8.20 17.60
N ILE A 225 5.45 -8.23 16.66
CA ILE A 225 4.02 -7.98 16.90
C ILE A 225 3.16 -9.25 16.92
N ASP A 226 3.77 -10.44 16.84
CA ASP A 226 3.09 -11.74 16.75
C ASP A 226 2.00 -11.92 17.82
N LYS A 227 2.27 -11.46 19.05
CA LYS A 227 1.34 -11.55 20.18
C LYS A 227 0.04 -10.75 19.99
N TYR A 228 0.02 -9.80 19.06
CA TYR A 228 -1.16 -8.98 18.75
C TYR A 228 -1.94 -9.49 17.53
N LEU A 229 -1.35 -10.34 16.68
CA LEU A 229 -1.95 -10.77 15.42
C LEU A 229 -3.25 -11.57 15.61
N GLY A 230 -3.35 -12.34 16.70
CA GLY A 230 -4.58 -13.08 17.03
C GLY A 230 -5.72 -12.23 17.61
N THR A 231 -5.48 -10.94 17.87
CA THR A 231 -6.46 -10.02 18.46
C THR A 231 -6.54 -8.73 17.63
N THR A 232 -5.91 -7.65 18.09
CA THR A 232 -5.92 -6.33 17.46
C THR A 232 -5.42 -6.36 16.01
N GLY A 233 -4.44 -7.20 15.71
CA GLY A 233 -3.80 -7.29 14.41
C GLY A 233 -4.49 -8.19 13.39
N ALA A 234 -5.66 -8.78 13.71
CA ALA A 234 -6.31 -9.77 12.87
C ALA A 234 -6.73 -9.26 11.47
N ASN A 235 -6.81 -7.94 11.30
CA ASN A 235 -7.22 -7.29 10.06
C ASN A 235 -6.05 -7.06 9.09
N ILE A 236 -4.80 -7.29 9.51
CA ILE A 236 -3.61 -7.08 8.67
C ILE A 236 -3.58 -8.16 7.58
N HIS A 237 -3.45 -7.74 6.32
CA HIS A 237 -3.42 -8.67 5.19
C HIS A 237 -2.19 -9.59 5.25
N PRO A 238 -2.31 -10.90 4.97
CA PRO A 238 -1.20 -11.86 5.06
C PRO A 238 0.06 -11.46 4.28
N SER A 239 -0.09 -10.81 3.12
CA SER A 239 1.06 -10.33 2.34
C SER A 239 1.94 -9.35 3.10
N TYR A 240 1.36 -8.51 3.98
CA TYR A 240 2.13 -7.59 4.83
C TYR A 240 2.81 -8.32 5.99
N LEU A 241 2.23 -9.41 6.48
CA LEU A 241 2.89 -10.26 7.47
C LEU A 241 4.11 -10.95 6.85
N GLU A 242 3.99 -11.44 5.62
CA GLU A 242 5.09 -12.07 4.88
C GLU A 242 6.28 -11.12 4.69
N ILE A 243 6.06 -9.93 4.15
CA ILE A 243 7.15 -8.95 3.95
C ILE A 243 7.63 -8.30 5.25
N GLY A 244 6.79 -8.32 6.27
CA GLY A 244 7.10 -7.83 7.61
C GLY A 244 7.90 -8.82 8.44
N SER A 245 8.11 -10.04 7.94
CA SER A 245 8.73 -11.12 8.70
C SER A 245 10.25 -11.12 8.60
N PHE A 246 10.89 -11.36 9.73
CA PHE A 246 12.31 -11.65 9.85
C PHE A 246 12.50 -12.71 10.94
N GLN A 247 13.20 -13.80 10.64
CA GLN A 247 13.43 -14.93 11.57
C GLN A 247 12.16 -15.47 12.25
N GLU A 248 11.16 -15.83 11.43
CA GLU A 248 9.88 -16.40 11.90
C GLU A 248 9.04 -15.48 12.82
N GLN A 249 9.43 -14.21 12.95
CA GLN A 249 8.70 -13.20 13.71
C GLN A 249 8.29 -12.04 12.82
N VAL A 250 7.16 -11.41 13.14
CA VAL A 250 6.63 -10.29 12.37
C VAL A 250 7.01 -8.97 13.03
N TYR A 251 7.80 -8.16 12.34
CA TYR A 251 8.29 -6.86 12.80
C TYR A 251 7.72 -5.68 12.00
N GLY A 252 7.34 -5.93 10.75
CA GLY A 252 6.74 -4.95 9.85
C GLY A 252 5.25 -5.20 9.66
N PHE A 253 4.46 -4.13 9.52
CA PHE A 253 3.03 -4.22 9.26
C PHE A 253 2.51 -3.00 8.47
N GLY A 254 1.34 -3.15 7.86
CA GLY A 254 0.70 -2.11 7.06
C GLY A 254 -0.79 -2.38 6.88
N ALA A 255 -1.51 -1.39 6.35
CA ALA A 255 -2.97 -1.45 6.21
C ALA A 255 -3.46 -1.89 4.82
N GLY A 256 -2.55 -2.11 3.87
CA GLY A 256 -2.90 -2.44 2.49
C GLY A 256 -2.75 -3.92 2.14
N LYS A 257 -2.82 -4.19 0.84
CA LYS A 257 -2.43 -5.44 0.18
C LYS A 257 -1.24 -5.16 -0.72
N LEU A 258 -0.33 -6.13 -0.86
CA LEU A 258 0.76 -5.98 -1.81
C LEU A 258 0.26 -6.15 -3.23
N THR A 259 0.71 -5.26 -4.09
CA THR A 259 0.35 -5.20 -5.49
C THR A 259 1.61 -5.04 -6.31
N VAL A 260 1.54 -5.34 -7.60
CA VAL A 260 2.61 -4.97 -8.49
C VAL A 260 2.81 -3.46 -8.46
N ASP A 261 4.07 -3.03 -8.42
CA ASP A 261 4.44 -1.62 -8.51
C ASP A 261 5.28 -1.33 -9.77
N THR A 262 5.99 -2.34 -10.28
CA THR A 262 6.96 -2.18 -11.37
C THR A 262 6.37 -2.53 -12.74
N GLY A 263 6.89 -1.89 -13.78
CA GLY A 263 6.58 -2.25 -15.16
C GLY A 263 7.38 -1.44 -16.18
N LEU A 264 7.01 -1.61 -17.46
CA LEU A 264 7.57 -0.84 -18.55
C LEU A 264 6.57 0.26 -18.94
N TYR A 265 7.06 1.49 -18.94
CA TYR A 265 6.30 2.67 -19.33
C TYR A 265 6.79 3.14 -20.68
N TYR A 266 5.92 3.64 -21.52
CA TYR A 266 6.31 4.08 -22.86
C TYR A 266 5.67 5.41 -23.22
N ASN A 267 6.36 6.18 -24.06
CA ASN A 267 5.83 7.40 -24.65
C ASN A 267 4.78 7.01 -25.71
N ALA A 268 3.50 7.04 -25.33
CA ALA A 268 2.39 6.58 -26.17
C ALA A 268 2.22 7.45 -27.42
N ASP A 269 2.45 8.75 -27.30
CA ASP A 269 2.43 9.69 -28.43
C ASP A 269 3.50 9.34 -29.47
N LEU A 270 4.72 9.05 -29.02
CA LEU A 270 5.83 8.67 -29.88
C LEU A 270 5.57 7.31 -30.54
N VAL A 271 5.10 6.31 -29.79
CA VAL A 271 4.74 4.99 -30.32
C VAL A 271 3.68 5.11 -31.42
N ALA A 272 2.63 5.90 -31.18
CA ALA A 272 1.58 6.15 -32.17
C ALA A 272 2.12 6.88 -33.41
N ALA A 273 2.97 7.91 -33.22
CA ALA A 273 3.57 8.67 -34.31
C ALA A 273 4.50 7.84 -35.20
N LEU A 274 5.19 6.85 -34.64
CA LEU A 274 6.04 5.92 -35.39
C LEU A 274 5.24 4.87 -36.17
N GLY A 275 3.94 4.71 -35.91
CA GLY A 275 3.09 3.72 -36.56
C GLY A 275 3.49 2.28 -36.25
N VAL A 276 4.12 2.04 -35.10
CA VAL A 276 4.47 0.71 -34.60
C VAL A 276 3.35 0.18 -33.70
N ASP A 277 3.29 -1.14 -33.51
CA ASP A 277 2.29 -1.78 -32.66
C ASP A 277 2.35 -1.21 -31.22
N ASN A 278 1.19 -1.01 -30.60
CA ASN A 278 1.09 -0.62 -29.20
C ASN A 278 1.55 -1.78 -28.28
N PRO A 279 2.54 -1.61 -27.39
CA PRO A 279 3.01 -2.67 -26.49
C PRO A 279 1.92 -3.27 -25.60
N THR A 280 0.99 -2.46 -25.10
CA THR A 280 -0.12 -2.91 -24.26
C THR A 280 -1.06 -3.83 -25.03
N ASP A 281 -1.41 -3.47 -26.26
CA ASP A 281 -2.25 -4.31 -27.13
C ASP A 281 -1.58 -5.65 -27.42
N LEU A 282 -0.26 -5.64 -27.67
CA LEU A 282 0.52 -6.87 -27.86
C LEU A 282 0.50 -7.76 -26.62
N PHE A 283 0.55 -7.17 -25.43
CA PHE A 283 0.46 -7.90 -24.16
C PHE A 283 -0.93 -8.48 -23.94
N LEU A 284 -1.98 -7.69 -24.07
CA LEU A 284 -3.37 -8.14 -23.90
C LEU A 284 -3.76 -9.20 -24.95
N ALA A 285 -3.15 -9.16 -26.13
CA ALA A 285 -3.29 -10.19 -27.17
C ALA A 285 -2.45 -11.46 -26.90
N GLY A 286 -1.67 -11.53 -25.81
CA GLY A 286 -0.83 -12.67 -25.47
C GLY A 286 0.42 -12.84 -26.35
N GLN A 287 0.84 -11.79 -27.05
CA GLN A 287 1.97 -11.81 -27.99
C GLN A 287 3.27 -11.26 -27.38
N TRP A 288 3.21 -10.67 -26.18
CA TRP A 288 4.32 -9.96 -25.55
C TRP A 288 5.34 -10.88 -24.85
N ASN A 289 6.16 -11.53 -25.68
CA ASN A 289 7.30 -12.34 -25.27
C ASN A 289 8.63 -11.71 -25.72
N TRP A 290 9.77 -12.30 -25.33
CA TRP A 290 11.09 -11.78 -25.67
C TRP A 290 11.30 -11.58 -27.18
N THR A 291 10.84 -12.52 -28.01
CA THR A 291 10.97 -12.39 -29.46
C THR A 291 10.19 -11.19 -29.99
N LYS A 292 8.94 -10.99 -29.57
CA LYS A 292 8.14 -9.84 -29.99
C LYS A 292 8.69 -8.53 -29.42
N PHE A 293 9.18 -8.53 -28.18
CA PHE A 293 9.80 -7.36 -27.57
C PHE A 293 11.07 -6.90 -28.31
N GLU A 294 11.97 -7.84 -28.66
CA GLU A 294 13.16 -7.53 -29.46
C GLU A 294 12.80 -6.99 -30.85
N GLN A 295 11.82 -7.62 -31.52
CA GLN A 295 11.33 -7.17 -32.82
C GLN A 295 10.77 -5.75 -32.74
N TRP A 296 9.91 -5.49 -31.74
CA TRP A 296 9.32 -4.18 -31.50
C TRP A 296 10.39 -3.12 -31.24
N ALA A 297 11.31 -3.37 -30.31
CA ALA A 297 12.37 -2.42 -29.98
C ALA A 297 13.29 -2.12 -31.17
N THR A 298 13.60 -3.14 -31.99
CA THR A 298 14.38 -2.97 -33.22
C THR A 298 13.63 -2.13 -34.26
N GLN A 299 12.33 -2.37 -34.44
CA GLN A 299 11.47 -1.61 -35.34
C GLN A 299 11.37 -0.14 -34.90
N VAL A 300 11.15 0.10 -33.61
CA VAL A 300 11.14 1.44 -33.01
C VAL A 300 12.47 2.15 -33.25
N GLN A 301 13.60 1.53 -32.90
CA GLN A 301 14.91 2.16 -33.10
C GLN A 301 15.17 2.50 -34.58
N THR A 302 14.78 1.61 -35.50
CA THR A 302 14.92 1.86 -36.94
C THR A 302 14.12 3.09 -37.38
N ALA A 303 12.89 3.24 -36.86
CA ALA A 303 12.05 4.38 -37.18
C ALA A 303 12.57 5.68 -36.53
N LEU A 304 13.15 5.60 -35.33
CA LEU A 304 13.75 6.74 -34.61
C LEU A 304 15.03 7.24 -35.26
N THR A 305 15.92 6.35 -35.70
CA THR A 305 17.18 6.72 -36.38
C THR A 305 16.93 7.48 -37.69
N ALA A 306 15.73 7.34 -38.29
CA ALA A 306 15.34 8.15 -39.44
C ALA A 306 14.97 9.62 -39.07
N GLN A 307 14.72 9.90 -37.79
CA GLN A 307 14.31 11.22 -37.29
C GLN A 307 15.47 11.98 -36.64
N ALA A 308 16.20 11.34 -35.71
CA ALA A 308 17.33 11.94 -35.00
C ALA A 308 18.26 10.88 -34.40
N ASP A 309 19.54 11.24 -34.26
CA ASP A 309 20.59 10.34 -33.73
C ASP A 309 20.57 10.19 -32.20
N ASP A 310 19.82 11.03 -31.48
CA ASP A 310 19.76 11.06 -30.01
C ASP A 310 18.44 10.52 -29.42
N MET A 311 17.76 9.66 -30.18
CA MET A 311 16.53 8.98 -29.78
C MET A 311 16.73 7.47 -29.65
N TYR A 312 16.10 6.87 -28.64
CA TYR A 312 16.33 5.47 -28.26
C TYR A 312 15.03 4.71 -28.08
N ALA A 313 15.02 3.44 -28.49
CA ALA A 313 13.88 2.56 -28.24
C ALA A 313 13.72 2.26 -26.74
N LEU A 314 14.82 2.03 -26.04
CA LEU A 314 14.84 1.61 -24.63
C LEU A 314 15.68 2.58 -23.80
N GLY A 315 15.19 2.90 -22.60
CA GLY A 315 15.91 3.69 -21.61
C GLY A 315 16.01 3.00 -20.26
N GLY A 316 16.59 3.71 -19.30
CA GLY A 316 16.79 3.26 -17.94
C GLY A 316 17.90 2.23 -17.79
N ILE A 317 18.01 1.68 -16.58
CA ILE A 317 19.11 0.80 -16.19
C ILE A 317 18.78 -0.65 -16.58
N VAL A 318 19.61 -1.29 -17.40
CA VAL A 318 19.39 -2.67 -17.90
C VAL A 318 19.24 -3.71 -16.78
N ALA A 319 19.86 -3.50 -15.62
CA ALA A 319 19.69 -4.40 -14.48
C ALA A 319 18.25 -4.45 -13.94
N LEU A 320 17.44 -3.40 -14.12
CA LEU A 320 16.03 -3.39 -13.70
C LEU A 320 15.15 -4.22 -14.63
N TYR A 321 15.50 -4.24 -15.92
CA TYR A 321 14.90 -5.20 -16.85
C TYR A 321 15.22 -6.62 -16.40
N ALA A 322 16.48 -6.90 -16.05
CA ALA A 322 16.87 -8.22 -15.55
C ALA A 322 16.12 -8.60 -14.27
N GLU A 323 16.02 -7.69 -13.29
CA GLU A 323 15.34 -7.91 -12.00
C GLU A 323 13.91 -8.42 -12.20
N ASN A 324 13.18 -7.81 -13.15
CA ASN A 324 11.78 -8.16 -13.41
C ASN A 324 11.61 -9.29 -14.46
N MET A 325 12.57 -9.50 -15.36
CA MET A 325 12.47 -10.52 -16.42
C MET A 325 13.02 -11.88 -16.00
N ILE A 326 13.92 -11.96 -15.02
CA ILE A 326 14.47 -13.24 -14.53
C ILE A 326 13.36 -14.14 -13.97
N PRO A 327 12.43 -13.66 -13.13
CA PRO A 327 11.29 -14.46 -12.68
C PRO A 327 10.39 -14.92 -13.82
N LEU A 328 10.23 -14.07 -14.85
CA LEU A 328 9.49 -14.37 -16.08
C LEU A 328 10.25 -15.27 -17.07
N ASN A 329 11.40 -15.79 -16.67
CA ASN A 329 12.13 -16.91 -17.30
C ASN A 329 12.24 -18.13 -16.35
N GLY A 330 11.50 -18.14 -15.24
CA GLY A 330 11.53 -19.23 -14.25
C GLY A 330 12.73 -19.21 -13.31
N GLY A 331 13.44 -18.08 -13.22
CA GLY A 331 14.51 -17.86 -12.26
C GLY A 331 14.05 -17.10 -11.00
N SER A 332 15.01 -16.77 -10.15
CA SER A 332 14.88 -15.77 -9.09
C SER A 332 16.26 -15.18 -8.80
N LEU A 333 16.35 -14.08 -8.04
CA LEU A 333 17.66 -13.58 -7.61
C LEU A 333 18.11 -14.34 -6.36
N LEU A 334 17.27 -14.32 -5.33
CA LEU A 334 17.37 -15.19 -4.16
C LEU A 334 16.17 -16.14 -4.14
N ASN A 335 16.33 -17.31 -3.54
CA ASN A 335 15.26 -18.27 -3.36
C ASN A 335 15.11 -18.58 -1.87
N ALA A 336 14.16 -17.90 -1.21
CA ALA A 336 13.87 -18.05 0.21
C ALA A 336 13.48 -19.49 0.59
N ASN A 337 12.70 -20.16 -0.27
CA ASN A 337 12.25 -21.53 -0.02
C ASN A 337 13.39 -22.56 0.03
N THR A 338 14.46 -22.33 -0.73
CA THR A 338 15.60 -23.27 -0.82
C THR A 338 16.86 -22.74 -0.13
N GLY A 339 16.85 -21.49 0.35
CA GLY A 339 18.02 -20.79 0.88
C GLY A 339 19.14 -20.56 -0.13
N ARG A 340 18.83 -20.52 -1.44
CA ARG A 340 19.83 -20.45 -2.51
C ARG A 340 19.92 -19.08 -3.16
N VAL A 341 21.16 -18.68 -3.47
CA VAL A 341 21.44 -17.59 -4.41
C VAL A 341 21.28 -18.12 -5.83
N ALA A 342 20.43 -17.48 -6.64
CA ALA A 342 19.98 -17.98 -7.94
C ALA A 342 20.28 -17.06 -9.12
N PHE A 343 20.69 -15.81 -8.89
CA PHE A 343 21.00 -14.83 -9.95
C PHE A 343 22.13 -15.22 -10.91
N HIS A 344 22.83 -16.33 -10.66
CA HIS A 344 23.93 -16.86 -11.47
C HIS A 344 23.55 -18.17 -12.21
N GLN A 345 22.30 -18.62 -12.06
CA GLN A 345 21.78 -19.84 -12.70
C GLN A 345 21.28 -19.58 -14.12
N ASN A 346 21.02 -20.65 -14.89
CA ASN A 346 20.68 -20.56 -16.31
C ASN A 346 19.55 -19.57 -16.64
N PRO A 347 18.40 -19.55 -15.93
CA PRO A 347 17.35 -18.58 -16.22
C PRO A 347 17.82 -17.13 -16.14
N ALA A 348 18.67 -16.81 -15.17
CA ALA A 348 19.24 -15.48 -15.01
C ALA A 348 20.27 -15.15 -16.10
N LEU A 349 21.17 -16.09 -16.39
CA LEU A 349 22.20 -15.93 -17.41
C LEU A 349 21.63 -15.78 -18.82
N GLU A 350 20.57 -16.52 -19.15
CA GLU A 350 19.82 -16.37 -20.40
C GLU A 350 19.17 -14.99 -20.50
N THR A 351 18.59 -14.49 -19.39
CA THR A 351 18.02 -13.14 -19.33
C THR A 351 19.09 -12.07 -19.56
N TYR A 352 20.26 -12.19 -18.92
CA TYR A 352 21.37 -11.26 -19.16
C TYR A 352 21.88 -11.31 -20.61
N ALA A 353 21.95 -12.50 -21.22
CA ALA A 353 22.38 -12.65 -22.61
C ALA A 353 21.37 -12.04 -23.59
N PHE A 354 20.07 -12.19 -23.33
CA PHE A 354 19.02 -11.53 -24.09
C PHE A 354 19.14 -10.00 -23.99
N LEU A 355 19.29 -9.46 -22.78
CA LEU A 355 19.46 -8.01 -22.57
C LEU A 355 20.76 -7.47 -23.19
N ASN A 356 21.85 -8.25 -23.15
CA ASN A 356 23.09 -7.91 -23.84
C ASN A 356 22.89 -7.84 -25.36
N THR A 357 22.08 -8.73 -25.93
CA THR A 357 21.72 -8.67 -27.36
C THR A 357 21.01 -7.37 -27.70
N LEU A 358 20.04 -6.93 -26.88
CA LEU A 358 19.37 -5.64 -27.08
C LEU A 358 20.33 -4.46 -26.93
N TYR A 359 21.21 -4.51 -25.93
CA TYR A 359 22.21 -3.45 -25.68
C TYR A 359 23.23 -3.33 -26.82
N THR A 360 23.78 -4.45 -27.30
CA THR A 360 24.78 -4.47 -28.40
C THR A 360 24.19 -4.07 -29.75
N LYS A 361 22.88 -4.20 -29.93
CA LYS A 361 22.14 -3.62 -31.07
C LYS A 361 21.98 -2.09 -31.00
N GLY A 362 22.40 -1.45 -29.91
CA GLY A 362 22.27 0.00 -29.74
C GLY A 362 20.84 0.47 -29.47
N LEU A 363 19.99 -0.39 -28.92
CA LEU A 363 18.59 -0.05 -28.63
C LEU A 363 18.43 0.77 -27.35
N PHE A 364 19.44 0.75 -26.48
CA PHE A 364 19.45 1.46 -25.20
C PHE A 364 20.11 2.83 -25.30
N GLU A 365 19.59 3.77 -24.52
CA GLU A 365 20.24 5.07 -24.30
C GLU A 365 21.65 4.94 -23.69
N LEU A 366 22.51 5.91 -24.00
CA LEU A 366 23.93 5.85 -23.63
C LEU A 366 24.22 6.32 -22.19
N ALA A 367 23.38 7.19 -21.65
CA ALA A 367 23.52 7.79 -20.32
C ALA A 367 22.24 7.60 -19.49
N PRO A 368 21.92 6.35 -19.10
CA PRO A 368 20.66 6.06 -18.46
C PRO A 368 20.58 6.56 -17.02
N ALA A 369 19.38 6.89 -16.59
CA ALA A 369 19.02 7.12 -15.20
C ALA A 369 17.70 6.42 -14.89
N TYR A 370 17.49 5.96 -13.65
CA TYR A 370 16.28 5.22 -13.29
C TYR A 370 15.17 6.14 -12.79
N ASP A 371 15.31 6.63 -11.57
CA ASP A 371 14.29 7.35 -10.81
C ASP A 371 13.56 8.46 -11.61
N ALA A 372 14.23 9.60 -11.81
CA ALA A 372 13.67 10.67 -12.63
C ALA A 372 13.77 10.35 -14.14
N GLY A 373 14.37 9.23 -14.54
CA GLY A 373 14.76 8.99 -15.93
C GLY A 373 15.88 9.92 -16.42
N SER A 374 16.40 9.62 -17.61
CA SER A 374 17.45 10.40 -18.25
C SER A 374 16.94 11.73 -18.81
N PRO A 375 17.82 12.68 -19.17
CA PRO A 375 17.42 13.87 -19.93
C PRO A 375 16.70 13.54 -21.23
N GLN A 376 17.04 12.42 -21.89
CA GLN A 376 16.38 11.95 -23.10
C GLN A 376 14.97 11.43 -22.82
N TRP A 377 14.76 10.68 -21.73
CA TRP A 377 13.43 10.27 -21.29
C TRP A 377 12.55 11.47 -20.98
N GLN A 378 13.06 12.42 -20.18
CA GLN A 378 12.35 13.65 -19.82
C GLN A 378 11.98 14.50 -21.04
N ALA A 379 12.82 14.49 -22.09
CA ALA A 379 12.56 15.18 -23.35
C ALA A 379 11.69 14.38 -24.34
N GLY A 380 11.13 13.23 -23.95
CA GLY A 380 10.30 12.40 -24.83
C GLY A 380 11.06 11.68 -25.95
N LYS A 381 12.40 11.55 -25.83
CA LYS A 381 13.29 10.94 -26.84
C LYS A 381 13.56 9.45 -26.63
N VAL A 382 12.98 8.87 -25.59
CA VAL A 382 13.07 7.44 -25.27
C VAL A 382 11.67 6.84 -25.39
N ALA A 383 11.53 5.77 -26.18
CA ALA A 383 10.22 5.19 -26.42
C ALA A 383 9.72 4.37 -25.22
N MET A 384 10.57 3.60 -24.53
CA MET A 384 10.17 2.76 -23.40
C MET A 384 11.20 2.77 -22.26
N HIS A 385 10.74 2.80 -21.01
CA HIS A 385 11.54 2.96 -19.81
C HIS A 385 10.99 2.12 -18.63
N PRO A 386 11.85 1.46 -17.81
CA PRO A 386 11.39 0.76 -16.61
C PRO A 386 10.98 1.76 -15.52
N GLY A 387 9.96 1.45 -14.72
CA GLY A 387 9.51 2.36 -13.67
C GLY A 387 8.69 1.71 -12.57
N ASN A 388 8.34 2.53 -11.59
CA ASN A 388 7.43 2.19 -10.49
C ASN A 388 6.15 3.03 -10.64
N LEU A 389 5.00 2.50 -10.20
CA LEU A 389 3.70 3.16 -10.33
C LEU A 389 3.66 4.56 -9.69
N TRP A 390 4.40 4.72 -8.59
CA TRP A 390 4.45 5.98 -7.88
C TRP A 390 5.18 7.08 -8.67
N PHE A 391 5.97 6.74 -9.69
CA PHE A 391 6.65 7.74 -10.53
C PHE A 391 5.67 8.57 -11.36
N VAL A 392 4.59 7.95 -11.86
CA VAL A 392 3.71 8.49 -12.93
C VAL A 392 3.20 9.90 -12.63
N ASN A 393 2.80 10.18 -11.38
CA ASN A 393 2.25 11.50 -10.99
C ASN A 393 3.15 12.26 -10.01
N ALA A 394 4.35 11.77 -9.72
CA ALA A 394 5.21 12.43 -8.75
C ALA A 394 5.99 13.57 -9.41
N ASP A 395 5.86 14.79 -8.88
CA ASP A 395 6.50 16.01 -9.40
C ASP A 395 8.03 15.90 -9.49
N ASN A 396 8.63 15.18 -8.54
CA ASN A 396 10.07 14.91 -8.52
C ASN A 396 10.47 13.68 -9.38
N ARG A 397 9.53 13.15 -10.17
CA ARG A 397 9.70 12.01 -11.07
C ARG A 397 9.08 12.31 -12.43
N TRP A 398 7.91 11.74 -12.75
CA TRP A 398 7.31 11.78 -14.09
C TRP A 398 6.02 12.60 -14.18
N GLY A 399 5.60 13.25 -13.09
CA GLY A 399 4.38 14.09 -13.08
C GLY A 399 4.42 15.30 -14.03
N GLY A 400 5.61 15.67 -14.53
CA GLY A 400 5.81 16.79 -15.47
C GLY A 400 6.16 16.39 -16.90
N LEU A 401 6.02 15.12 -17.29
CA LEU A 401 6.32 14.71 -18.67
C LEU A 401 5.32 15.33 -19.66
N GLU A 402 5.82 15.81 -20.80
CA GLU A 402 5.01 16.46 -21.84
C GLU A 402 4.44 15.47 -22.88
N PHE A 403 4.33 14.19 -22.53
CA PHE A 403 3.81 13.14 -23.40
C PHE A 403 2.93 12.16 -22.62
N GLU A 404 2.00 11.52 -23.32
CA GLU A 404 1.14 10.49 -22.74
C GLU A 404 1.97 9.24 -22.34
N LEU A 405 1.85 8.83 -21.07
CA LEU A 405 2.46 7.60 -20.57
C LEU A 405 1.55 6.39 -20.79
N GLY A 406 2.02 5.44 -21.58
CA GLY A 406 1.47 4.09 -21.66
C GLY A 406 2.16 3.14 -20.68
N PHE A 407 1.51 2.01 -20.39
CA PHE A 407 2.02 0.96 -19.51
C PHE A 407 1.93 -0.42 -20.14
N VAL A 408 2.98 -1.23 -20.00
CA VAL A 408 2.98 -2.65 -20.33
C VAL A 408 3.77 -3.46 -19.30
N PRO A 409 3.29 -4.64 -18.89
CA PRO A 409 4.08 -5.59 -18.11
C PRO A 409 5.39 -6.01 -18.80
N TYR A 410 6.35 -6.50 -18.02
CA TYR A 410 7.59 -7.03 -18.58
C TYR A 410 7.30 -8.28 -19.45
N PRO A 411 8.01 -8.46 -20.58
CA PRO A 411 7.79 -9.59 -21.46
C PRO A 411 8.33 -10.89 -20.84
N ARG A 412 7.60 -12.00 -21.01
CA ARG A 412 8.04 -13.33 -20.57
C ARG A 412 8.96 -13.97 -21.60
N SER A 413 9.81 -14.91 -21.17
CA SER A 413 10.60 -15.67 -22.12
C SER A 413 9.70 -16.54 -23.00
N ASN A 414 10.16 -16.83 -24.23
CA ASN A 414 9.36 -17.61 -25.18
C ASN A 414 9.04 -19.03 -24.69
N THR A 415 9.82 -19.55 -23.74
CA THR A 415 9.72 -20.91 -23.22
C THR A 415 9.11 -20.97 -21.82
N TYR A 416 8.87 -19.82 -21.18
CA TYR A 416 8.29 -19.78 -19.85
C TYR A 416 6.78 -20.00 -19.89
N THR A 417 6.33 -21.04 -19.19
CA THR A 417 4.92 -21.45 -19.11
C THR A 417 4.31 -21.20 -17.73
N GLY A 418 5.05 -20.57 -16.81
CA GLY A 418 4.55 -20.23 -15.48
C GLY A 418 3.67 -18.98 -15.50
N ASP A 419 3.06 -18.72 -14.35
CA ASP A 419 2.25 -17.53 -14.15
C ASP A 419 3.10 -16.25 -14.20
N TYR A 420 2.46 -15.12 -14.52
CA TYR A 420 3.16 -13.84 -14.36
C TYR A 420 3.55 -13.66 -12.90
N VAL A 421 4.74 -13.10 -12.65
CA VAL A 421 5.18 -12.75 -11.32
C VAL A 421 6.11 -11.54 -11.38
N SER A 422 5.95 -10.62 -10.44
CA SER A 422 6.75 -9.41 -10.29
C SER A 422 7.44 -9.38 -8.93
N PRO A 423 8.74 -9.07 -8.84
CA PRO A 423 9.38 -8.87 -7.55
C PRO A 423 8.83 -7.63 -6.85
N VAL A 424 8.65 -7.73 -5.54
CA VAL A 424 8.44 -6.57 -4.65
C VAL A 424 9.54 -6.53 -3.59
N SER A 425 10.07 -5.35 -3.34
CA SER A 425 11.15 -5.07 -2.38
C SER A 425 11.03 -3.60 -1.96
N GLY A 426 11.57 -3.24 -0.79
CA GLY A 426 11.53 -1.86 -0.32
C GLY A 426 10.12 -1.37 0.00
N VAL A 427 9.21 -2.25 0.40
CA VAL A 427 7.80 -1.91 0.65
C VAL A 427 7.66 -1.11 1.93
N ALA A 428 6.88 -0.04 1.88
CA ALA A 428 6.57 0.80 3.03
C ALA A 428 5.87 0.00 4.15
N VAL A 429 6.44 0.03 5.36
CA VAL A 429 5.92 -0.69 6.55
C VAL A 429 6.10 0.14 7.81
N TYR A 430 5.30 -0.15 8.83
CA TYR A 430 5.43 0.37 10.18
C TYR A 430 6.08 -0.65 11.12
N HIS A 431 6.74 -0.16 12.15
CA HIS A 431 7.36 -0.95 13.22
C HIS A 431 7.02 -0.34 14.58
N ILE A 432 6.90 -1.18 15.60
CA ILE A 432 6.79 -0.74 17.00
C ILE A 432 8.20 -0.62 17.58
N ALA A 433 8.52 0.53 18.19
CA ALA A 433 9.80 0.73 18.86
C ALA A 433 9.98 -0.22 20.06
N SER A 434 11.22 -0.60 20.36
CA SER A 434 11.56 -1.36 21.56
C SER A 434 11.58 -0.49 22.82
N GLY A 435 11.93 -1.09 23.97
CA GLY A 435 12.17 -0.36 25.23
C GLY A 435 10.93 0.11 26.00
N MET A 436 9.73 -0.05 25.44
CA MET A 436 8.46 0.28 26.11
C MET A 436 8.03 -0.77 27.14
N THR A 437 7.20 -0.36 28.11
CA THR A 437 6.49 -1.33 28.96
C THR A 437 5.50 -2.15 28.12
N PRO A 438 5.18 -3.41 28.50
CA PRO A 438 4.21 -4.22 27.75
C PRO A 438 2.84 -3.54 27.56
N ALA A 439 2.39 -2.76 28.55
CA ALA A 439 1.13 -2.03 28.47
C ALA A 439 1.19 -0.88 27.44
N LYS A 440 2.29 -0.12 27.43
CA LYS A 440 2.50 0.96 26.48
C LYS A 440 2.68 0.43 25.06
N GLU A 441 3.42 -0.66 24.89
CA GLU A 441 3.61 -1.32 23.59
C GLU A 441 2.27 -1.80 22.99
N ALA A 442 1.42 -2.45 23.81
CA ALA A 442 0.09 -2.88 23.40
C ALA A 442 -0.81 -1.71 23.02
N LEU A 443 -0.77 -0.62 23.81
CA LEU A 443 -1.50 0.62 23.53
C LEU A 443 -1.05 1.25 22.20
N VAL A 444 0.26 1.31 21.94
CA VAL A 444 0.82 1.88 20.70
C VAL A 444 0.35 1.09 19.48
N PHE A 445 0.41 -0.25 19.53
CA PHE A 445 -0.08 -1.09 18.44
C PHE A 445 -1.59 -0.95 18.24
N GLN A 446 -2.37 -0.87 19.33
CA GLN A 446 -3.81 -0.61 19.28
C GLN A 446 -4.12 0.74 18.63
N VAL A 447 -3.43 1.81 19.03
CA VAL A 447 -3.60 3.14 18.45
C VAL A 447 -3.34 3.08 16.95
N TRP A 448 -2.20 2.51 16.50
CA TRP A 448 -1.93 2.39 15.06
C TRP A 448 -3.06 1.65 14.33
N ASN A 449 -3.50 0.50 14.84
CA ASN A 449 -4.52 -0.32 14.19
C ASN A 449 -5.87 0.40 14.09
N GLU A 450 -6.26 1.08 15.18
CA GLU A 450 -7.51 1.83 15.27
C GLU A 450 -7.48 3.17 14.52
N LEU A 451 -6.34 3.61 13.99
CA LEU A 451 -6.27 4.74 13.06
C LEU A 451 -6.54 4.34 11.60
N GLN A 452 -6.46 3.04 11.27
CA GLN A 452 -6.57 2.60 9.87
C GLN A 452 -8.02 2.55 9.38
N ILE A 453 -8.25 2.93 8.14
CA ILE A 453 -9.51 2.67 7.41
C ILE A 453 -9.33 1.33 6.71
N TRP A 454 -9.77 0.26 7.37
CA TRP A 454 -9.60 -1.10 6.86
C TRP A 454 -10.51 -1.37 5.66
N GLN A 455 -9.92 -1.92 4.60
CA GLN A 455 -10.62 -2.27 3.37
C GLN A 455 -10.63 -3.79 3.17
N THR A 456 -11.73 -4.29 2.61
CA THR A 456 -11.77 -5.65 2.05
C THR A 456 -10.94 -5.75 0.77
N ASP A 457 -10.55 -6.96 0.38
CA ASP A 457 -9.83 -7.20 -0.88
C ASP A 457 -10.50 -6.57 -2.10
N ALA A 458 -11.84 -6.69 -2.20
CA ALA A 458 -12.60 -6.09 -3.29
C ALA A 458 -12.59 -4.56 -3.27
N GLN A 459 -12.59 -3.94 -2.07
CA GLN A 459 -12.45 -2.49 -1.94
C GLN A 459 -11.04 -2.00 -2.26
N MET A 460 -10.00 -2.77 -1.89
CA MET A 460 -8.61 -2.45 -2.22
C MET A 460 -8.39 -2.51 -3.74
N GLU A 461 -8.89 -3.55 -4.40
CA GLU A 461 -8.82 -3.68 -5.86
C GLU A 461 -9.55 -2.54 -6.59
N LEU A 462 -10.76 -2.19 -6.14
CA LEU A 462 -11.51 -1.06 -6.68
C LEU A 462 -10.79 0.28 -6.44
N SER A 463 -10.25 0.50 -5.24
CA SER A 463 -9.50 1.73 -4.93
C SER A 463 -8.24 1.83 -5.79
N PHE A 464 -7.58 0.70 -6.03
CA PHE A 464 -6.43 0.62 -6.90
C PHE A 464 -6.80 0.90 -8.37
N GLU A 465 -7.85 0.29 -8.91
CA GLU A 465 -8.38 0.58 -10.25
C GLU A 465 -8.69 2.07 -10.42
N LEU A 466 -9.42 2.66 -9.47
CA LEU A 466 -9.72 4.09 -9.49
C LEU A 466 -8.44 4.93 -9.46
N SER A 467 -7.43 4.53 -8.68
CA SER A 467 -6.13 5.21 -8.67
C SER A 467 -5.42 5.14 -10.03
N LEU A 468 -5.50 4.00 -10.73
CA LEU A 468 -4.93 3.85 -12.06
C LEU A 468 -5.66 4.72 -13.09
N MET A 469 -6.98 4.83 -13.00
CA MET A 469 -7.77 5.72 -13.87
C MET A 469 -7.45 7.20 -13.69
N THR A 470 -6.84 7.61 -12.57
CA THR A 470 -6.31 8.97 -12.38
C THR A 470 -4.89 9.16 -12.94
N LYS A 471 -4.21 8.06 -13.29
CA LYS A 471 -2.81 8.04 -13.75
C LYS A 471 -2.69 7.78 -15.25
N PHE A 472 -3.68 7.12 -15.85
CA PHE A 472 -3.67 6.70 -17.24
C PHE A 472 -4.94 7.16 -17.95
N ASP A 473 -4.76 7.75 -19.14
CA ASP A 473 -5.87 8.28 -19.93
C ASP A 473 -6.64 7.19 -20.70
N LYS A 474 -6.04 6.00 -20.87
CA LYS A 474 -6.62 4.89 -21.64
C LYS A 474 -6.91 3.65 -20.78
N GLU A 475 -8.08 3.05 -21.03
CA GLU A 475 -8.57 1.87 -20.29
C GLU A 475 -7.67 0.64 -20.47
N GLU A 476 -7.06 0.44 -21.64
CA GLU A 476 -6.19 -0.71 -21.89
C GLU A 476 -4.94 -0.73 -20.98
N TYR A 477 -4.44 0.44 -20.54
CA TYR A 477 -3.32 0.54 -19.62
C TYR A 477 -3.72 0.06 -18.22
N VAL A 478 -4.92 0.45 -17.79
CA VAL A 478 -5.53 0.00 -16.54
C VAL A 478 -5.78 -1.51 -16.59
N GLU A 479 -6.34 -2.04 -17.69
CA GLU A 479 -6.59 -3.47 -17.89
C GLU A 479 -5.29 -4.28 -17.81
N ALA A 480 -4.23 -3.83 -18.47
CA ALA A 480 -2.93 -4.50 -18.43
C ALA A 480 -2.34 -4.53 -17.02
N TYR A 481 -2.47 -3.44 -16.26
CA TYR A 481 -2.02 -3.37 -14.87
C TYR A 481 -2.83 -4.31 -13.96
N LEU A 482 -4.17 -4.27 -14.07
CA LEU A 482 -5.06 -5.11 -13.28
C LEU A 482 -4.86 -6.61 -13.56
N SER A 483 -4.50 -6.97 -14.79
CA SER A 483 -4.22 -8.37 -15.16
C SER A 483 -3.07 -9.02 -14.37
N ILE A 484 -2.19 -8.19 -13.79
CA ILE A 484 -1.04 -8.62 -12.98
C ILE A 484 -1.07 -8.04 -11.56
N TYR A 485 -2.19 -7.46 -11.13
CA TYR A 485 -2.35 -6.71 -9.87
C TYR A 485 -1.76 -7.40 -8.64
N ASP A 486 -2.10 -8.67 -8.43
CA ASP A 486 -1.71 -9.48 -7.26
C ASP A 486 -0.57 -10.45 -7.56
N LYS A 487 0.06 -10.34 -8.74
CA LYS A 487 1.07 -11.27 -9.24
C LYS A 487 2.45 -10.88 -8.74
N VAL A 488 2.64 -10.91 -7.42
CA VAL A 488 3.87 -10.47 -6.75
C VAL A 488 4.53 -11.55 -5.90
N TYR A 489 5.83 -11.40 -5.67
CA TYR A 489 6.59 -12.17 -4.68
C TYR A 489 7.61 -11.28 -3.98
N LEU A 490 7.93 -11.59 -2.72
CA LEU A 490 8.98 -10.87 -1.99
C LEU A 490 10.37 -11.24 -2.53
N GLU A 491 11.11 -10.24 -3.00
CA GLU A 491 12.50 -10.37 -3.38
C GLU A 491 13.42 -9.82 -2.27
N LEU A 492 14.28 -10.67 -1.75
CA LEU A 492 15.13 -10.37 -0.59
C LEU A 492 16.47 -9.75 -0.97
N ILE A 493 16.76 -9.57 -2.27
CA ILE A 493 18.07 -9.14 -2.76
C ILE A 493 18.58 -7.85 -2.08
N ASN A 494 17.68 -6.95 -1.71
CA ASN A 494 17.99 -5.68 -1.03
C ASN A 494 17.86 -5.76 0.50
N ALA A 495 17.24 -6.81 1.04
CA ALA A 495 16.96 -6.99 2.46
C ALA A 495 18.11 -7.66 3.24
N ILE A 496 19.05 -8.31 2.56
CA ILE A 496 20.15 -9.07 3.18
C ILE A 496 21.38 -8.22 3.56
N GLY A 497 21.25 -6.89 3.59
CA GLY A 497 22.33 -5.98 4.02
C GLY A 497 23.41 -5.70 2.98
N ILE A 498 23.19 -6.03 1.70
CA ILE A 498 24.10 -5.66 0.60
C ILE A 498 23.48 -4.52 -0.22
N SER A 499 24.12 -3.35 -0.23
CA SER A 499 23.65 -2.21 -1.04
C SER A 499 23.73 -2.53 -2.54
N ALA A 500 22.60 -2.35 -3.24
CA ALA A 500 22.43 -2.62 -4.67
C ALA A 500 23.47 -1.92 -5.57
N TYR A 501 23.97 -0.76 -5.13
CA TYR A 501 24.91 0.09 -5.89
C TYR A 501 26.37 0.01 -5.40
N SER A 502 26.63 -0.74 -4.33
CA SER A 502 28.00 -0.96 -3.84
C SER A 502 28.82 -1.79 -4.84
N GLU A 503 30.14 -1.85 -4.64
CA GLU A 503 31.05 -2.65 -5.48
C GLU A 503 30.56 -4.10 -5.67
N ASN A 504 30.05 -4.70 -4.59
CA ASN A 504 29.53 -6.06 -4.55
C ASN A 504 28.02 -6.15 -4.83
N GLY A 505 27.33 -5.02 -5.04
CA GLY A 505 25.88 -4.99 -5.26
C GLY A 505 25.48 -5.68 -6.56
N TRP A 506 24.43 -6.50 -6.51
CA TRP A 506 23.92 -7.24 -7.65
C TRP A 506 23.52 -6.30 -8.80
N ARG A 507 22.77 -5.22 -8.52
CA ARG A 507 22.32 -4.29 -9.57
C ARG A 507 23.48 -3.64 -10.31
N ARG A 508 24.53 -3.21 -9.60
CA ARG A 508 25.77 -2.69 -10.21
C ARG A 508 26.43 -3.72 -11.13
N ASN A 509 26.63 -4.94 -10.64
CA ASN A 509 27.35 -6.00 -11.36
C ASN A 509 26.54 -6.58 -12.52
N ALA A 510 25.21 -6.73 -12.37
CA ALA A 510 24.32 -7.13 -13.45
C ALA A 510 24.32 -6.07 -14.56
N ASN A 511 24.24 -4.78 -14.21
CA ASN A 511 24.30 -3.69 -15.18
C ASN A 511 25.60 -3.70 -15.98
N LEU A 512 26.75 -3.83 -15.31
CA LEU A 512 28.06 -3.91 -15.96
C LEU A 512 28.17 -5.17 -16.84
N GLY A 513 27.79 -6.33 -16.28
CA GLY A 513 27.90 -7.62 -16.93
C GLY A 513 27.02 -7.77 -18.16
N ILE A 514 25.81 -7.19 -18.14
CA ILE A 514 24.94 -7.13 -19.31
C ILE A 514 25.57 -6.26 -20.40
N ARG A 515 26.11 -5.08 -20.05
CA ARG A 515 26.68 -4.15 -21.04
C ARG A 515 27.96 -4.68 -21.69
N GLU A 516 28.79 -5.37 -20.92
CA GLU A 516 30.08 -5.90 -21.37
C GLU A 516 30.02 -7.34 -21.88
N GLY A 517 28.89 -8.03 -21.72
CA GLY A 517 28.77 -9.46 -22.06
C GLY A 517 29.52 -10.38 -21.08
N THR A 518 29.78 -9.91 -19.86
CA THR A 518 30.58 -10.59 -18.82
C THR A 518 29.74 -11.04 -17.61
N ALA A 519 28.41 -11.04 -17.74
CA ALA A 519 27.49 -11.31 -16.63
C ALA A 519 27.80 -12.59 -15.84
N ARG A 520 28.12 -13.71 -16.51
CA ARG A 520 28.49 -14.96 -15.81
C ARG A 520 29.66 -14.74 -14.84
N THR A 521 30.74 -14.12 -15.31
CA THR A 521 31.94 -13.87 -14.51
C THR A 521 31.63 -12.98 -13.31
N LEU A 522 30.89 -11.88 -13.50
CA LEU A 522 30.57 -10.97 -12.41
C LEU A 522 29.58 -11.58 -11.40
N MET A 523 28.58 -12.34 -11.88
CA MET A 523 27.65 -13.03 -10.98
C MET A 523 28.36 -14.11 -10.15
N ASP A 524 29.25 -14.90 -10.76
CA ASP A 524 30.05 -15.90 -10.03
C ASP A 524 31.01 -15.24 -9.02
N GLN A 525 31.51 -14.03 -9.31
CA GLN A 525 32.37 -13.28 -8.40
C GLN A 525 31.64 -12.82 -7.13
N ILE A 526 30.41 -12.27 -7.26
CA ILE A 526 29.65 -11.76 -6.11
C ILE A 526 28.87 -12.85 -5.36
N LYS A 527 28.63 -14.00 -6.00
CA LYS A 527 27.85 -15.11 -5.44
C LYS A 527 28.24 -15.50 -4.01
N PRO A 528 29.53 -15.75 -3.66
CA PRO A 528 29.88 -16.18 -2.30
C PRO A 528 29.55 -15.14 -1.23
N ILE A 529 29.56 -13.85 -1.58
CA ILE A 529 29.21 -12.74 -0.67
C ILE A 529 27.70 -12.79 -0.38
N TYR A 530 26.90 -12.98 -1.41
CA TYR A 530 25.45 -13.14 -1.28
C TYR A 530 25.07 -14.43 -0.55
N GLU A 531 25.80 -15.54 -0.76
CA GLU A 531 25.55 -16.79 -0.04
C GLU A 531 25.75 -16.60 1.47
N ALA A 532 26.87 -15.98 1.87
CA ALA A 532 27.14 -15.69 3.28
C ALA A 532 26.12 -14.70 3.89
N ALA A 533 25.77 -13.63 3.17
CA ALA A 533 24.79 -12.66 3.65
C ALA A 533 23.39 -13.26 3.76
N PHE A 534 22.99 -14.11 2.82
CA PHE A 534 21.68 -14.76 2.83
C PHE A 534 21.58 -15.84 3.90
N GLU A 535 22.65 -16.64 4.10
CA GLU A 535 22.73 -17.58 5.22
C GLU A 535 22.60 -16.84 6.57
N ASN A 536 23.30 -15.71 6.72
CA ASN A 536 23.17 -14.85 7.89
C ASN A 536 21.80 -14.17 8.01
N TYR A 537 21.05 -14.00 6.94
CA TYR A 537 19.69 -13.48 7.00
C TYR A 537 18.71 -14.54 7.49
N LEU A 538 18.87 -15.78 7.02
CA LEU A 538 17.98 -16.88 7.37
C LEU A 538 18.24 -17.45 8.77
N ASN A 539 19.50 -17.48 9.22
CA ASN A 539 19.91 -18.23 10.42
C ASN A 539 20.39 -17.39 11.60
N GLY A 540 20.73 -16.11 11.40
CA GLY A 540 21.46 -15.30 12.38
C GLY A 540 20.80 -13.95 12.62
#